data_AF-A0A812XPN3-F1
#
_entry.id   AF-A0A812XPN3-F1
#
_cell.length_a   1.000
_cell.length_b   1.000
_cell.length_c   1.000
_cell.angle_alpha   90.00
_cell.angle_beta   90.00
_cell.angle_gamma   90.00
#
_symmetry.space_group_name_H-M   'P 1'
#
loop_
_entity.id
_entity.type
_entity.pdbx_description
1 polymer ?
#
loop_
_entity_poly.entity_id
_entity_poly.type
_entity_poly.pdbx_seq_one_letter_code
_entity_poly.pdbx_strand_id
1 'polypeptide(L)'
;GLTDAAARGDTTAQSLLAQDYFYGANGVKKDVHTGVRWATVAAEAGDRDSQELLAVAFGRGHEDIDVDVSRAVSYGEKAAEKGSVKSQELLGKLYYNGTGLEHLSKDERMAAAFKWFREAAEAGSIHAKNDLGDMYRLGHGTKQDYSNAIYWYQKVTVELSDILAADPRLPSAQRNKTSVARSFNSLGAMYASGWGVAKNRNRAIEYLEQAEALGHPHAKRNLETLRPKKETIQAEL
;
A
#
# COMPACT_ATOMS: atom_id res chain seq x y z
N GLY A 1 -22.66 -28.62 11.46
CA GLY A 1 -22.56 -27.28 10.87
C GLY A 1 -21.12 -26.79 10.84
N LEU A 2 -20.89 -25.55 10.40
CA LEU A 2 -19.55 -24.94 10.31
C LEU A 2 -18.79 -25.01 11.65
N THR A 3 -19.47 -24.67 12.75
CA THR A 3 -18.92 -24.76 14.12
C THR A 3 -18.47 -26.17 14.49
N ASP A 4 -19.24 -27.20 14.14
CA ASP A 4 -18.87 -28.59 14.44
C ASP A 4 -17.65 -29.03 13.63
N ALA A 5 -17.54 -28.58 12.38
CA ALA A 5 -16.37 -28.87 11.54
C ALA A 5 -15.12 -28.19 12.11
N ALA A 6 -15.23 -26.91 12.48
CA ALA A 6 -14.15 -26.16 13.10
C ALA A 6 -13.70 -26.80 14.43
N ALA A 7 -14.65 -27.25 15.25
CA ALA A 7 -14.39 -27.96 16.50
C ALA A 7 -13.72 -29.33 16.30
N ARG A 8 -13.91 -29.97 15.14
CA ARG A 8 -13.22 -31.21 14.75
C ARG A 8 -11.86 -30.99 14.10
N GLY A 9 -11.37 -29.75 14.02
CA GLY A 9 -10.05 -29.45 13.47
C GLY A 9 -10.04 -29.14 11.97
N ASP A 10 -11.19 -28.95 11.33
CA ASP A 10 -11.23 -28.51 9.93
C ASP A 10 -10.72 -27.08 9.81
N THR A 11 -9.49 -26.93 9.32
CA THR A 11 -8.79 -25.65 9.18
C THR A 11 -9.55 -24.65 8.30
N THR A 12 -10.26 -25.12 7.26
CA THR A 12 -11.06 -24.23 6.41
C THR A 12 -12.26 -23.71 7.18
N ALA A 13 -12.95 -24.58 7.92
CA ALA A 13 -14.05 -24.18 8.77
C ALA A 13 -13.62 -23.22 9.88
N GLN A 14 -12.44 -23.44 10.48
CA GLN A 14 -11.84 -22.53 11.47
C GLN A 14 -11.57 -21.15 10.87
N SER A 15 -10.96 -21.10 9.68
CA SER A 15 -10.67 -19.85 8.97
C SER A 15 -11.93 -19.07 8.59
N LEU A 16 -12.95 -19.75 8.09
CA LEU A 16 -14.25 -19.14 7.77
C LEU A 16 -14.95 -18.63 9.03
N LEU A 17 -14.99 -19.43 10.09
CA LEU A 17 -15.62 -19.05 11.34
C LEU A 17 -14.89 -17.85 11.99
N ALA A 18 -13.56 -17.78 11.86
CA ALA A 18 -12.81 -16.62 12.29
C ALA A 18 -13.29 -15.34 11.56
N GLN A 19 -13.39 -15.38 10.23
CA GLN A 19 -13.89 -14.25 9.43
C GLN A 19 -15.32 -13.85 9.84
N ASP A 20 -16.21 -14.82 10.05
CA ASP A 20 -17.58 -14.57 10.50
C ASP A 20 -17.62 -13.82 11.83
N TYR A 21 -16.76 -14.20 12.78
CA TYR A 21 -16.63 -13.51 14.06
C TYR A 21 -15.98 -12.12 13.95
N PHE A 22 -14.99 -11.94 13.08
CA PHE A 22 -14.36 -10.63 12.86
C PHE A 22 -15.33 -9.60 12.28
N TYR A 23 -16.19 -10.02 11.35
CA TYR A 23 -17.07 -9.12 10.59
C TYR A 23 -18.53 -9.16 11.01
N GLY A 24 -18.93 -10.09 11.87
CA GLY A 24 -20.33 -10.30 12.24
C GLY A 24 -21.17 -10.76 11.05
N ALA A 25 -20.73 -11.82 10.37
CA ALA A 25 -21.36 -12.34 9.15
C ALA A 25 -22.04 -13.70 9.38
N ASN A 26 -22.82 -14.17 8.40
CA ASN A 26 -23.43 -15.51 8.39
C ASN A 26 -24.22 -15.90 9.65
N GLY A 27 -24.88 -14.91 10.28
CA GLY A 27 -25.68 -15.11 11.49
C GLY A 27 -24.87 -15.14 12.79
N VAL A 28 -23.55 -14.91 12.72
CA VAL A 28 -22.67 -14.78 13.88
C VAL A 28 -22.57 -13.31 14.27
N LYS A 29 -22.74 -13.00 15.56
CA LYS A 29 -22.49 -11.65 16.08
C LYS A 29 -20.98 -11.40 16.12
N LYS A 30 -20.55 -10.20 15.70
CA LYS A 30 -19.15 -9.76 15.78
C LYS A 30 -18.59 -9.99 17.20
N ASP A 31 -17.48 -10.72 17.28
CA ASP A 31 -16.69 -10.98 18.48
C ASP A 31 -15.24 -11.21 18.05
N VAL A 32 -14.43 -10.14 18.16
CA VAL A 32 -13.06 -10.14 17.65
C VAL A 32 -12.17 -11.13 18.43
N HIS A 33 -12.41 -11.33 19.73
CA HIS A 33 -11.63 -12.29 20.52
C HIS A 33 -11.90 -13.73 20.09
N THR A 34 -13.15 -14.06 19.82
CA THR A 34 -13.49 -15.38 19.28
C THR A 34 -12.96 -15.56 17.85
N GLY A 35 -13.00 -14.50 17.03
CA GLY A 35 -12.36 -14.48 15.71
C GLY A 35 -10.86 -14.76 15.79
N VAL A 36 -10.13 -14.10 16.69
CA VAL A 36 -8.70 -14.32 16.90
C VAL A 36 -8.41 -15.76 17.34
N ARG A 37 -9.21 -16.34 18.24
CA ARG A 37 -9.02 -17.73 18.68
C ARG A 37 -9.11 -18.71 17.52
N TRP A 38 -10.15 -18.59 16.68
CA TRP A 38 -10.31 -19.45 15.51
C TRP A 38 -9.25 -19.22 14.45
N ALA A 39 -8.89 -17.95 14.18
CA ALA A 39 -7.82 -17.64 13.25
C ALA A 39 -6.48 -18.17 13.75
N THR A 40 -6.21 -18.14 15.06
CA THR A 40 -4.94 -18.63 15.64
C THR A 40 -4.77 -20.12 15.38
N VAL A 41 -5.77 -20.95 15.68
CA VAL A 41 -5.67 -22.40 15.43
C VAL A 41 -5.52 -22.71 13.95
N ALA A 42 -6.23 -22.01 13.07
CA ALA A 42 -6.09 -22.19 11.62
C ALA A 42 -4.71 -21.72 11.11
N ALA A 43 -4.22 -20.58 11.60
CA ALA A 43 -2.93 -20.03 11.23
C ALA A 43 -1.75 -20.90 11.69
N GLU A 44 -1.87 -21.53 12.87
CA GLU A 44 -0.92 -22.50 13.40
C GLU A 44 -0.93 -23.81 12.58
N ALA A 45 -2.09 -24.20 12.05
CA ALA A 45 -2.22 -25.28 11.08
C ALA A 45 -1.72 -24.92 9.67
N GLY A 46 -1.26 -23.68 9.46
CA GLY A 46 -0.68 -23.22 8.20
C GLY A 46 -1.67 -22.60 7.22
N ASP A 47 -2.88 -22.24 7.65
CA ASP A 47 -3.81 -21.48 6.82
C ASP A 47 -3.27 -20.07 6.52
N ARG A 48 -3.03 -19.77 5.24
CA ARG A 48 -2.49 -18.47 4.83
C ARG A 48 -3.44 -17.33 5.13
N ASP A 49 -4.74 -17.54 4.91
CA ASP A 49 -5.73 -16.46 5.02
C ASP A 49 -5.95 -16.09 6.49
N SER A 50 -5.91 -17.05 7.41
CA SER A 50 -5.91 -16.79 8.85
C SER A 50 -4.62 -16.12 9.34
N GLN A 51 -3.45 -16.49 8.78
CA GLN A 51 -2.20 -15.78 9.04
C GLN A 51 -2.29 -14.31 8.59
N GLU A 52 -2.81 -14.04 7.39
CA GLU A 52 -3.07 -12.67 6.93
C GLU A 52 -4.07 -11.93 7.84
N LEU A 53 -5.16 -12.59 8.23
CA LEU A 53 -6.20 -11.99 9.07
C LEU A 53 -5.65 -11.56 10.43
N LEU A 54 -4.86 -12.42 11.09
CA LEU A 54 -4.19 -12.09 12.35
C LEU A 54 -3.16 -10.99 12.17
N ALA A 55 -2.36 -11.03 11.10
CA ALA A 55 -1.38 -9.99 10.82
C ALA A 55 -2.05 -8.60 10.73
N VAL A 56 -3.16 -8.51 9.99
CA VAL A 56 -3.93 -7.28 9.84
C VAL A 56 -4.59 -6.86 11.16
N ALA A 57 -5.17 -7.80 11.90
CA ALA A 57 -5.84 -7.52 13.16
C ALA A 57 -4.88 -6.91 14.18
N PHE A 58 -3.70 -7.51 14.37
CA PHE A 58 -2.68 -6.99 15.29
C PHE A 58 -1.96 -5.75 14.73
N GLY A 59 -1.81 -5.63 13.42
CA GLY A 59 -1.08 -4.51 12.80
C GLY A 59 -1.85 -3.19 12.79
N ARG A 60 -3.18 -3.23 12.72
CA ARG A 60 -4.04 -2.03 12.74
C ARG A 60 -4.66 -1.75 14.11
N GLY A 61 -4.69 -2.76 14.97
CA GLY A 61 -5.59 -2.78 16.10
C GLY A 61 -7.05 -2.92 15.64
N HIS A 62 -7.90 -3.29 16.58
CA HIS A 62 -9.34 -3.29 16.46
C HIS A 62 -9.93 -2.75 17.78
N GLU A 63 -11.20 -2.35 17.78
CA GLU A 63 -11.87 -1.77 18.95
C GLU A 63 -11.63 -2.53 20.27
N ASP A 64 -11.52 -3.86 20.20
CA ASP A 64 -11.28 -4.75 21.35
C ASP A 64 -9.88 -5.40 21.37
N ILE A 65 -8.99 -5.02 20.46
CA ILE A 65 -7.63 -5.59 20.34
C ILE A 65 -6.62 -4.48 20.07
N ASP A 66 -5.71 -4.26 21.00
CA ASP A 66 -4.62 -3.31 20.83
C ASP A 66 -3.66 -3.72 19.70
N VAL A 67 -2.99 -2.72 19.14
CA VAL A 67 -1.91 -2.95 18.17
C VAL A 67 -0.81 -3.79 18.83
N ASP A 68 -0.40 -4.85 18.15
CA ASP A 68 0.72 -5.70 18.54
C ASP A 68 1.61 -5.96 17.33
N VAL A 69 2.62 -5.11 17.17
CA VAL A 69 3.50 -5.15 15.99
C VAL A 69 4.28 -6.45 15.91
N SER A 70 4.70 -7.02 17.04
CA SER A 70 5.43 -8.28 17.09
C SER A 70 4.59 -9.43 16.55
N ARG A 71 3.33 -9.57 16.99
CA ARG A 71 2.41 -10.57 16.43
C ARG A 71 2.04 -10.27 14.98
N ALA A 72 1.86 -9.00 14.63
CA ALA A 72 1.57 -8.58 13.27
C ALA A 72 2.67 -8.99 12.29
N VAL A 73 3.94 -8.74 12.65
CA VAL A 73 5.11 -9.15 11.87
C VAL A 73 5.19 -10.67 11.80
N SER A 74 5.08 -11.38 12.93
CA SER A 74 5.19 -12.84 12.96
C SER A 74 4.17 -13.56 12.07
N TYR A 75 2.88 -13.18 12.14
CA TYR A 75 1.87 -13.75 11.25
C TYR A 75 1.97 -13.22 9.82
N GLY A 76 2.36 -11.95 9.66
CA GLY A 76 2.56 -11.31 8.38
C GLY A 76 3.62 -12.02 7.56
N GLU A 77 4.78 -12.34 8.13
CA GLU A 77 5.88 -13.05 7.46
C GLU A 77 5.42 -14.42 6.97
N LYS A 78 4.75 -15.21 7.83
CA LYS A 78 4.22 -16.53 7.45
C LYS A 78 3.24 -16.46 6.27
N ALA A 79 2.36 -15.45 6.26
CA ALA A 79 1.42 -15.26 5.16
C ALA A 79 2.12 -14.74 3.88
N ALA A 80 3.06 -13.81 4.03
CA ALA A 80 3.81 -13.19 2.94
C ALA A 80 4.69 -14.20 2.21
N GLU A 81 5.35 -15.11 2.94
CA GLU A 81 6.11 -16.24 2.38
C GLU A 81 5.25 -17.18 1.54
N LYS A 82 3.93 -17.24 1.80
CA LYS A 82 2.94 -17.97 1.01
C LYS A 82 2.27 -17.11 -0.07
N GLY A 83 2.86 -15.96 -0.39
CA GLY A 83 2.42 -15.07 -1.47
C GLY A 83 1.21 -14.20 -1.12
N SER A 84 0.89 -13.97 0.17
CA SER A 84 -0.10 -12.94 0.52
C SER A 84 0.46 -11.55 0.23
N VAL A 85 0.00 -10.95 -0.86
CA VAL A 85 0.34 -9.58 -1.27
C VAL A 85 -0.05 -8.56 -0.20
N LYS A 86 -1.18 -8.79 0.48
CA LYS A 86 -1.67 -7.89 1.52
C LYS A 86 -0.80 -7.95 2.79
N SER A 87 -0.28 -9.12 3.15
CA SER A 87 0.71 -9.24 4.22
C SER A 87 2.06 -8.66 3.82
N GLN A 88 2.51 -8.86 2.58
CA GLN A 88 3.73 -8.20 2.08
C GLN A 88 3.62 -6.67 2.17
N GLU A 89 2.50 -6.08 1.74
CA GLU A 89 2.25 -4.65 1.91
C GLU A 89 2.24 -4.20 3.38
N LEU A 90 1.60 -4.99 4.25
CA LEU A 90 1.53 -4.69 5.68
C LEU A 90 2.94 -4.67 6.29
N LEU A 91 3.74 -5.71 6.04
CA LEU A 91 5.12 -5.78 6.52
C LEU A 91 5.95 -4.60 6.01
N GLY A 92 5.84 -4.28 4.71
CA GLY A 92 6.48 -3.09 4.13
C GLY A 92 6.19 -1.83 4.94
N LYS A 93 4.91 -1.59 5.26
CA LYS A 93 4.45 -0.44 6.05
C LYS A 93 4.93 -0.49 7.51
N LEU A 94 4.86 -1.66 8.16
CA LEU A 94 5.28 -1.82 9.55
C LEU A 94 6.78 -1.52 9.71
N TYR A 95 7.62 -2.09 8.85
CA TYR A 95 9.06 -1.82 8.86
C TYR A 95 9.38 -0.38 8.48
N TYR A 96 8.69 0.19 7.48
CA TYR A 96 8.92 1.58 7.06
C TYR A 96 8.57 2.58 8.17
N ASN A 97 7.47 2.36 8.89
CA ASN A 97 7.09 3.20 10.03
C ASN A 97 7.99 2.97 11.25
N GLY A 98 8.30 1.70 11.55
CA GLY A 98 9.23 1.30 12.59
C GLY A 98 8.72 1.41 14.04
N THR A 99 7.52 1.94 14.27
CA THR A 99 6.86 1.89 15.58
C THR A 99 6.68 0.44 16.03
N GLY A 100 7.10 0.12 17.26
CA GLY A 100 7.09 -1.24 17.80
C GLY A 100 8.24 -2.13 17.30
N LEU A 101 9.16 -1.58 16.52
CA LEU A 101 10.36 -2.24 15.98
C LEU A 101 11.63 -1.43 16.30
N GLU A 102 11.64 -0.75 17.44
CA GLU A 102 12.75 0.12 17.89
C GLU A 102 14.03 -0.66 18.21
N HIS A 103 13.91 -1.96 18.46
CA HIS A 103 15.05 -2.86 18.65
C HIS A 103 15.87 -3.10 17.38
N LEU A 104 15.30 -2.80 16.20
CA LEU A 104 16.02 -2.82 14.92
C LEU A 104 16.63 -1.45 14.65
N SER A 105 17.77 -1.42 13.97
CA SER A 105 18.31 -0.18 13.42
C SER A 105 17.41 0.36 12.30
N LYS A 106 17.56 1.66 11.98
CA LYS A 106 16.84 2.27 10.86
C LYS A 106 17.16 1.57 9.54
N ASP A 107 18.41 1.18 9.31
CA ASP A 107 18.83 0.56 8.06
C ASP A 107 18.26 -0.85 7.89
N GLU A 108 18.23 -1.65 8.96
CA GLU A 108 17.58 -2.96 8.96
C GLU A 108 16.08 -2.85 8.64
N ARG A 109 15.40 -1.88 9.27
CA ARG A 109 13.99 -1.61 8.99
C ARG A 109 13.76 -1.17 7.55
N MET A 110 14.56 -0.24 7.03
CA MET A 110 14.40 0.21 5.65
C MET A 110 14.69 -0.92 4.64
N ALA A 111 15.69 -1.77 4.90
CA ALA A 111 15.99 -2.92 4.05
C ALA A 111 14.85 -3.94 4.05
N ALA A 112 14.26 -4.24 5.21
CA ALA A 112 13.10 -5.12 5.32
C ALA A 112 11.86 -4.52 4.62
N ALA A 113 11.60 -3.23 4.81
CA ALA A 113 10.52 -2.53 4.11
C ALA A 113 10.70 -2.61 2.59
N PHE A 114 11.92 -2.35 2.10
CA PHE A 114 12.25 -2.41 0.68
C PHE A 114 11.99 -3.81 0.10
N LYS A 115 12.45 -4.87 0.79
CA LYS A 115 12.21 -6.25 0.40
C LYS A 115 10.72 -6.53 0.22
N TRP A 116 9.92 -6.24 1.23
CA TRP A 116 8.49 -6.57 1.22
C TRP A 116 7.68 -5.73 0.25
N PHE A 117 7.98 -4.43 0.10
CA PHE A 117 7.36 -3.62 -0.93
C PHE A 117 7.75 -4.07 -2.34
N ARG A 118 9.00 -4.52 -2.55
CA ARG A 118 9.40 -5.10 -3.84
C ARG A 118 8.59 -6.34 -4.19
N GLU A 119 8.49 -7.29 -3.26
CA GLU A 119 7.70 -8.52 -3.49
C GLU A 119 6.22 -8.20 -3.77
N ALA A 120 5.60 -7.31 -2.99
CA ALA A 120 4.22 -6.90 -3.23
C ALA A 120 4.05 -6.17 -4.58
N ALA A 121 5.00 -5.32 -4.97
CA ALA A 121 4.95 -4.59 -6.24
C ALA A 121 5.07 -5.53 -7.45
N GLU A 122 5.98 -6.51 -7.37
CA GLU A 122 6.16 -7.56 -8.37
C GLU A 122 4.93 -8.48 -8.47
N ALA A 123 4.27 -8.74 -7.34
CA ALA A 123 2.99 -9.46 -7.29
C ALA A 123 1.76 -8.62 -7.71
N GLY A 124 1.97 -7.36 -8.13
CA GLY A 124 0.96 -6.53 -8.77
C GLY A 124 0.38 -5.40 -7.91
N SER A 125 0.76 -5.25 -6.64
CA SER A 125 0.21 -4.19 -5.78
C SER A 125 0.55 -2.78 -6.29
N ILE A 126 -0.49 -2.01 -6.63
CA ILE A 126 -0.38 -0.59 -6.98
C ILE A 126 0.13 0.27 -5.81
N HIS A 127 -0.24 -0.07 -4.58
CA HIS A 127 0.23 0.63 -3.40
C HIS A 127 1.74 0.42 -3.20
N ALA A 128 2.17 -0.84 -3.24
CA ALA A 128 3.57 -1.20 -3.06
C ALA A 128 4.46 -0.67 -4.19
N LYS A 129 3.99 -0.63 -5.44
CA LYS A 129 4.72 -0.01 -6.56
C LYS A 129 5.06 1.46 -6.26
N ASN A 130 4.12 2.22 -5.70
CA ASN A 130 4.38 3.60 -5.31
C ASN A 130 5.36 3.71 -4.15
N ASP A 131 5.19 2.91 -3.10
CA ASP A 131 6.07 2.94 -1.93
C ASP A 131 7.50 2.53 -2.33
N LEU A 132 7.65 1.54 -3.21
CA LEU A 132 8.92 1.15 -3.79
C LEU A 132 9.54 2.26 -4.64
N GLY A 133 8.74 2.96 -5.44
CA GLY A 133 9.18 4.14 -6.19
C GLY A 133 9.71 5.24 -5.26
N ASP A 134 9.02 5.51 -4.15
CA ASP A 134 9.48 6.44 -3.12
C ASP A 134 10.79 5.98 -2.46
N MET A 135 10.94 4.69 -2.17
CA MET A 135 12.16 4.14 -1.58
C MET A 135 13.36 4.27 -2.52
N TYR A 136 13.20 4.00 -3.81
CA TYR A 136 14.25 4.26 -4.80
C TYR A 136 14.57 5.75 -4.93
N ARG A 137 13.56 6.61 -4.95
CA ARG A 137 13.73 8.07 -5.05
C ARG A 137 14.50 8.64 -3.84
N LEU A 138 14.28 8.09 -2.65
CA LEU A 138 14.90 8.55 -1.41
C LEU A 138 16.17 7.78 -1.03
N GLY A 139 16.44 6.63 -1.65
CA GLY A 139 17.51 5.72 -1.23
C GLY A 139 17.25 5.09 0.13
N HIS A 140 15.98 4.79 0.45
CA HIS A 140 15.62 4.09 1.68
C HIS A 140 15.72 2.58 1.43
N GLY A 141 16.55 1.88 2.22
CA GLY A 141 16.70 0.42 2.15
C GLY A 141 17.39 -0.09 0.88
N THR A 142 17.78 0.83 0.00
CA THR A 142 18.49 0.60 -1.26
C THR A 142 19.28 1.85 -1.62
N LYS A 143 20.11 1.79 -2.67
CA LYS A 143 20.75 2.99 -3.22
C LYS A 143 19.71 3.87 -3.91
N GLN A 144 19.87 5.19 -3.81
CA GLN A 144 19.02 6.12 -4.53
C GLN A 144 19.13 5.87 -6.04
N ASP A 145 17.97 5.74 -6.69
CA ASP A 145 17.87 5.45 -8.11
C ASP A 145 16.58 6.07 -8.69
N TYR A 146 16.72 7.24 -9.31
CA TYR A 146 15.57 7.93 -9.90
C TYR A 146 15.00 7.20 -11.12
N SER A 147 15.80 6.44 -11.85
CA SER A 147 15.34 5.69 -13.02
C SER A 147 14.41 4.56 -12.60
N ASN A 148 14.77 3.81 -11.53
CA ASN A 148 13.87 2.82 -10.95
C ASN A 148 12.63 3.46 -10.30
N ALA A 149 12.77 4.62 -9.65
CA ALA A 149 11.60 5.35 -9.13
C ALA A 149 10.59 5.68 -10.24
N ILE A 150 11.06 6.28 -11.34
CA ILE A 150 10.24 6.61 -12.51
C ILE A 150 9.60 5.36 -13.11
N TYR A 151 10.36 4.27 -13.27
CA TYR A 151 9.84 3.00 -13.78
C TYR A 151 8.64 2.52 -12.97
N TRP A 152 8.74 2.49 -11.64
CA TRP A 152 7.66 2.01 -10.78
C TRP A 152 6.45 2.96 -10.75
N TYR A 153 6.66 4.27 -10.75
CA TYR A 153 5.56 5.23 -10.87
C TYR A 153 4.84 5.10 -12.23
N GLN A 154 5.59 4.92 -13.33
CA GLN A 154 5.02 4.74 -14.67
C GLN A 154 4.16 3.48 -14.75
N LYS A 155 4.62 2.36 -14.16
CA LYS A 155 3.83 1.12 -14.09
C LYS A 155 2.44 1.35 -13.48
N VAL A 156 2.36 2.14 -12.40
CA VAL A 156 1.06 2.48 -11.79
C VAL A 156 0.18 3.30 -12.72
N THR A 157 0.75 4.30 -13.40
CA THR A 157 -0.03 5.18 -14.28
C THR A 157 -0.56 4.47 -15.53
N VAL A 158 0.22 3.55 -16.10
CA VAL A 158 -0.21 2.72 -17.24
C VAL A 158 -1.33 1.78 -16.82
N GLU A 159 -1.19 1.11 -15.68
CA GLU A 159 -2.21 0.20 -15.17
C GLU A 159 -3.54 0.91 -14.86
N LEU A 160 -3.52 2.17 -14.39
CA LEU A 160 -4.74 2.95 -14.27
C LEU A 160 -5.36 3.28 -15.63
N SER A 161 -4.55 3.65 -16.63
CA SER A 161 -5.06 3.92 -17.98
C SER A 161 -5.83 2.72 -18.52
N ASP A 162 -5.33 1.51 -18.30
CA ASP A 162 -6.01 0.26 -18.70
C ASP A 162 -7.31 0.05 -17.90
N ILE A 163 -7.29 0.28 -16.57
CA ILE A 163 -8.49 0.15 -15.71
C ILE A 163 -9.58 1.15 -16.09
N LEU A 164 -9.22 2.41 -16.33
CA LEU A 164 -10.17 3.47 -16.70
C LEU A 164 -10.71 3.30 -18.12
N ALA A 165 -9.89 2.79 -19.04
CA ALA A 165 -10.33 2.44 -20.39
C ALA A 165 -11.35 1.30 -20.39
N ALA A 166 -11.28 0.38 -19.41
CA ALA A 166 -12.23 -0.72 -19.27
C ALA A 166 -13.60 -0.28 -18.72
N ASP A 167 -13.66 0.29 -17.51
CA ASP A 167 -14.85 1.00 -16.99
C ASP A 167 -14.45 1.90 -15.81
N PRO A 168 -14.62 3.23 -15.92
CA PRO A 168 -14.23 4.18 -14.87
C PRO A 168 -15.03 4.05 -13.56
N ARG A 169 -16.13 3.30 -13.55
CA ARG A 169 -16.97 3.05 -12.36
C ARG A 169 -16.54 1.80 -11.58
N LEU A 170 -15.53 1.07 -12.04
CA LEU A 170 -15.06 -0.12 -11.33
C LEU A 170 -14.61 0.24 -9.91
N PRO A 171 -14.98 -0.56 -8.89
CA PRO A 171 -14.49 -0.37 -7.53
C PRO A 171 -12.96 -0.38 -7.44
N SER A 172 -12.26 -1.11 -8.30
CA SER A 172 -10.78 -1.07 -8.42
C SER A 172 -10.27 0.31 -8.86
N ALA A 173 -10.91 0.94 -9.85
CA ALA A 173 -10.57 2.29 -10.31
C ALA A 173 -10.70 3.29 -9.15
N GLN A 174 -11.81 3.22 -8.42
CA GLN A 174 -12.07 4.13 -7.31
C GLN A 174 -11.12 3.88 -6.11
N ARG A 175 -10.84 2.62 -5.76
CA ARG A 175 -9.92 2.27 -4.66
C ARG A 175 -8.48 2.73 -4.94
N ASN A 176 -8.05 2.67 -6.20
CA ASN A 176 -6.67 2.98 -6.57
C ASN A 176 -6.46 4.44 -6.98
N LYS A 177 -7.54 5.22 -7.15
CA LYS A 177 -7.52 6.63 -7.57
C LYS A 177 -6.46 7.46 -6.85
N THR A 178 -6.43 7.43 -5.53
CA THR A 178 -5.48 8.19 -4.71
C THR A 178 -4.03 7.77 -4.95
N SER A 179 -3.77 6.47 -5.10
CA SER A 179 -2.41 5.96 -5.32
C SER A 179 -1.88 6.35 -6.68
N VAL A 180 -2.73 6.35 -7.70
CA VAL A 180 -2.32 6.76 -9.03
C VAL A 180 -2.14 8.27 -9.11
N ALA A 181 -3.00 9.04 -8.44
CA ALA A 181 -2.81 10.48 -8.30
C ALA A 181 -1.45 10.82 -7.66
N ARG A 182 -1.00 10.01 -6.67
CA ARG A 182 0.35 10.10 -6.09
C ARG A 182 1.45 9.80 -7.12
N SER A 183 1.30 8.76 -7.95
CA SER A 183 2.28 8.42 -9.00
C SER A 183 2.41 9.53 -10.02
N PHE A 184 1.29 10.07 -10.51
CA PHE A 184 1.27 11.20 -11.44
C PHE A 184 1.93 12.43 -10.84
N ASN A 185 1.60 12.77 -9.58
CA ASN A 185 2.24 13.89 -8.90
C ASN A 185 3.77 13.70 -8.78
N SER A 186 4.20 12.47 -8.48
CA SER A 186 5.63 12.13 -8.35
C SER A 186 6.35 12.25 -9.69
N LEU A 187 5.78 11.71 -10.77
CA LEU A 187 6.32 11.85 -12.13
C LEU A 187 6.39 13.32 -12.56
N GLY A 188 5.35 14.11 -12.28
CA GLY A 188 5.34 15.55 -12.52
C GLY A 188 6.52 16.25 -11.85
N ALA A 189 6.79 15.94 -10.58
CA ALA A 189 7.94 16.46 -9.84
C ALA A 189 9.29 15.98 -10.41
N MET A 190 9.40 14.71 -10.85
CA MET A 190 10.61 14.18 -11.48
C MET A 190 10.96 14.97 -12.76
N TYR A 191 9.98 15.17 -13.64
CA TYR A 191 10.17 15.91 -14.91
C TYR A 191 10.41 17.41 -14.70
N ALA A 192 9.78 18.02 -13.70
CA ALA A 192 10.03 19.41 -13.33
C ALA A 192 11.48 19.62 -12.84
N SER A 193 11.97 18.68 -12.03
CA SER A 193 13.27 18.77 -11.35
C SER A 193 14.42 18.21 -12.19
N GLY A 194 14.12 17.34 -13.16
CA GLY A 194 15.13 16.61 -13.94
C GLY A 194 15.76 15.45 -13.18
N TRP A 195 15.01 14.81 -12.28
CA TRP A 195 15.50 13.68 -11.49
C TRP A 195 15.33 12.39 -12.27
N GLY A 196 16.44 11.80 -12.72
CA GLY A 196 16.47 10.56 -13.53
C GLY A 196 16.01 10.72 -14.98
N VAL A 197 15.58 11.93 -15.38
CA VAL A 197 15.15 12.30 -16.73
C VAL A 197 15.58 13.73 -17.06
N ALA A 198 15.67 14.07 -18.34
CA ALA A 198 15.85 15.47 -18.75
C ALA A 198 14.67 16.32 -18.26
N LYS A 199 14.96 17.53 -17.77
CA LYS A 199 13.94 18.50 -17.37
C LYS A 199 12.97 18.74 -18.53
N ASN A 200 11.68 18.56 -18.27
CA ASN A 200 10.65 18.78 -19.27
C ASN A 200 9.40 19.38 -18.60
N ARG A 201 9.25 20.69 -18.74
CA ARG A 201 8.16 21.46 -18.13
C ARG A 201 6.78 21.01 -18.64
N ASN A 202 6.65 20.74 -19.93
CA ASN A 202 5.36 20.36 -20.52
C ASN A 202 4.93 18.98 -20.01
N ARG A 203 5.84 17.99 -20.00
CA ARG A 203 5.57 16.68 -19.39
C ARG A 203 5.24 16.78 -17.90
N ALA A 204 5.93 17.65 -17.17
CA ALA A 204 5.63 17.87 -15.76
C ALA A 204 4.20 18.39 -15.57
N ILE A 205 3.78 19.37 -16.37
CA ILE A 205 2.42 19.92 -16.36
C ILE A 205 1.39 18.82 -16.69
N GLU A 206 1.58 18.06 -17.78
CA GLU A 206 0.67 16.97 -18.18
C GLU A 206 0.40 15.97 -17.03
N TYR A 207 1.46 15.57 -16.32
CA TYR A 207 1.32 14.65 -15.20
C TYR A 207 0.64 15.29 -13.99
N LEU A 208 0.96 16.54 -13.68
CA LEU A 208 0.33 17.22 -12.55
C LEU A 208 -1.15 17.55 -12.82
N GLU A 209 -1.55 17.84 -14.05
CA GLU A 209 -2.95 18.01 -14.43
C GLU A 209 -3.74 16.72 -14.22
N GLN A 210 -3.16 15.57 -14.59
CA GLN A 210 -3.76 14.26 -14.30
C GLN A 210 -3.86 13.99 -12.80
N ALA A 211 -2.82 14.33 -12.03
CA ALA A 211 -2.86 14.22 -10.58
C ALA A 211 -3.94 15.12 -9.95
N GLU A 212 -4.12 16.35 -10.44
CA GLU A 212 -5.15 17.29 -9.99
C GLU A 212 -6.56 16.79 -10.33
N ALA A 213 -6.78 16.29 -11.54
CA ALA A 213 -8.05 15.70 -11.97
C ALA A 213 -8.44 14.50 -11.09
N LEU A 214 -7.46 13.75 -10.59
CA LEU A 214 -7.66 12.65 -9.66
C LEU A 214 -7.74 13.10 -8.18
N GLY A 215 -7.65 14.40 -7.91
CA GLY A 215 -7.83 14.99 -6.58
C GLY A 215 -6.60 14.94 -5.68
N HIS A 216 -5.38 14.84 -6.24
CA HIS A 216 -4.17 14.88 -5.43
C HIS A 216 -4.01 16.25 -4.73
N PRO A 217 -3.86 16.30 -3.39
CA PRO A 217 -3.95 17.54 -2.62
C PRO A 217 -2.84 18.57 -2.93
N HIS A 218 -1.72 18.13 -3.50
CA HIS A 218 -0.58 18.99 -3.82
C HIS A 218 -0.41 19.30 -5.31
N ALA A 219 -1.21 18.68 -6.19
CA ALA A 219 -1.02 18.81 -7.63
C ALA A 219 -1.22 20.25 -8.13
N LYS A 220 -2.29 20.92 -7.68
CA LYS A 220 -2.57 22.31 -8.03
C LYS A 220 -1.42 23.26 -7.66
N ARG A 221 -0.90 23.13 -6.44
CA ARG A 221 0.24 23.95 -5.97
C ARG A 221 1.47 23.69 -6.84
N ASN A 222 1.76 22.42 -7.15
CA ASN A 222 2.90 22.05 -7.99
C ASN A 222 2.74 22.61 -9.41
N LEU A 223 1.52 22.61 -9.99
CA LEU A 223 1.23 23.24 -11.27
C LEU A 223 1.49 24.74 -11.25
N GLU A 224 1.08 25.43 -10.20
CA GLU A 224 1.28 26.88 -10.06
C GLU A 224 2.77 27.26 -10.10
N THR A 225 3.65 26.44 -9.51
CA THR A 225 5.12 26.68 -9.58
C THR A 225 5.67 26.58 -11.00
N LEU A 226 4.98 25.88 -11.89
CA LEU A 226 5.37 25.67 -13.28
C LEU A 226 4.65 26.60 -14.24
N ARG A 227 3.66 27.39 -13.81
CA ARG A 227 3.03 28.41 -14.67
C ARG A 227 3.94 29.64 -14.76
N PRO A 228 3.98 30.35 -15.90
CA PRO A 228 4.70 31.61 -15.96
C PRO A 228 4.13 32.52 -14.86
N LYS A 229 4.99 33.22 -14.11
CA LYS A 229 4.50 34.29 -13.23
C LYS A 229 3.69 35.24 -14.12
N LYS A 230 2.45 35.58 -13.73
CA LYS A 230 1.71 36.65 -14.41
C LYS A 230 2.63 37.86 -14.42
N GLU A 231 3.08 38.27 -15.60
CA GLU A 231 3.72 39.56 -15.77
C GLU A 231 2.67 40.59 -15.36
N THR A 232 2.90 41.23 -14.21
CA THR A 232 2.17 42.44 -13.87
C THR A 232 2.63 43.47 -14.90
N ILE A 233 1.90 43.61 -16.00
CA ILE A 233 2.05 44.76 -16.87
C ILE A 233 1.56 45.94 -16.03
N GLN A 234 2.50 46.62 -15.34
CA GLN A 234 2.30 48.01 -14.98
C GLN A 234 2.26 48.75 -16.32
N ALA A 235 1.05 48.98 -16.82
CA ALA A 235 0.84 49.97 -17.86
C ALA A 235 1.14 51.32 -17.19
N GLU A 236 2.34 51.84 -17.41
CA GLU A 236 2.63 53.25 -17.15
C GLU A 236 1.79 54.10 -18.12
N LEU A 237 1.19 55.13 -17.54
CA LEU A 237 0.21 56.08 -18.08
C LEU A 237 0.66 56.82 -19.34
#